data_AF-A0A8G1M5C0-F1
#
_entry.id   AF-A0A8G1M5C0-F1
#
_cell.length_a   1.000
_cell.length_b   1.000
_cell.length_c   1.000
_cell.angle_alpha   90.00
_cell.angle_beta   90.00
_cell.angle_gamma   90.00
#
_symmetry.space_group_name_H-M   'P 1'
#
loop_
_entity.id
_entity.type
_entity.pdbx_description
1 polymer ?
#
loop_
_entity_poly.entity_id
_entity_poly.type
_entity_poly.pdbx_seq_one_letter_code
_entity_poly.pdbx_strand_id
1 'polypeptide(L)' 'MIDNTIDITENPDKWVRENRDTLRRIIKHADDQFVRALAINVLVKYGDTPAVEQVKKELDYAEEVLG' A
#
# COMPACT_ATOMS: atom_id res chain seq x y z
N MET A 1 11.78 8.29 -27.69
CA MET A 1 12.13 8.13 -26.26
C MET A 1 10.82 7.96 -25.53
N ILE A 2 10.62 6.83 -24.85
CA ILE A 2 9.40 6.60 -24.07
C ILE A 2 9.72 7.12 -22.68
N ASP A 3 9.10 8.24 -22.33
CA ASP A 3 9.26 8.88 -21.03
C ASP A 3 8.55 7.99 -20.00
N ASN A 4 9.30 7.15 -19.30
CA ASN A 4 8.78 6.20 -18.32
C ASN A 4 8.52 6.88 -16.96
N THR A 5 8.22 8.17 -16.99
CA THR A 5 7.88 8.95 -15.81
C THR A 5 6.46 8.55 -15.40
N ILE A 6 6.38 7.73 -14.35
CA ILE A 6 5.12 7.31 -13.73
C ILE A 6 4.41 8.57 -13.23
N ASP A 7 3.50 9.10 -14.03
CA ASP A 7 2.67 10.22 -13.64
C ASP A 7 1.55 9.74 -12.71
N ILE A 8 1.88 9.66 -11.43
CA ILE A 8 0.93 9.39 -10.33
C ILE A 8 -0.17 10.46 -10.23
N THR A 9 -0.08 11.58 -10.96
CA THR A 9 -1.05 12.68 -10.85
C THR A 9 -2.29 12.51 -11.72
N GLU A 10 -2.22 11.78 -12.84
CA GLU A 10 -3.37 11.67 -13.76
C GLU A 10 -4.36 10.53 -13.43
N ASN A 11 -3.93 9.45 -12.76
CA ASN A 11 -4.85 8.37 -12.39
C ASN A 11 -4.34 7.50 -11.21
N PRO A 12 -4.46 8.00 -9.96
CA PRO A 12 -3.95 7.29 -8.79
C PRO A 12 -4.63 5.93 -8.58
N ASP A 13 -5.92 5.78 -8.89
CA ASP A 13 -6.64 4.51 -8.74
C ASP A 13 -6.15 3.42 -9.72
N LYS A 14 -5.81 3.82 -10.95
CA LYS A 14 -5.20 2.91 -11.93
C LYS A 14 -3.81 2.50 -11.47
N TRP A 15 -3.00 3.47 -11.04
CA TRP A 15 -1.65 3.20 -10.58
C TRP A 15 -1.63 2.24 -9.38
N VAL A 16 -2.50 2.46 -8.39
CA VAL A 16 -2.59 1.61 -7.20
C VAL A 16 -3.06 0.20 -7.53
N ARG A 17 -3.99 0.03 -8.47
CA ARG A 17 -4.39 -1.30 -8.95
C ARG A 17 -3.25 -2.03 -9.66
N GLU A 18 -2.51 -1.34 -10.53
CA GLU A 18 -1.38 -1.91 -11.27
C GLU A 18 -0.19 -2.26 -10.36
N ASN A 19 -0.02 -1.52 -9.26
CA ASN A 19 1.12 -1.66 -8.34
C ASN A 19 0.75 -2.31 -6.99
N ARG A 20 -0.42 -2.94 -6.89
CA ARG A 20 -0.95 -3.50 -5.64
C ARG A 20 -0.01 -4.49 -4.96
N ASP A 21 0.59 -5.39 -5.73
CA ASP A 21 1.51 -6.41 -5.20
C ASP A 21 2.82 -5.78 -4.71
N THR A 22 3.30 -4.75 -5.40
CA THR A 22 4.45 -3.95 -4.97
C THR A 22 4.17 -3.24 -3.65
N LEU A 23 3.02 -2.58 -3.52
CA LEU A 23 2.61 -1.91 -2.28
C LEU A 23 2.48 -2.92 -1.12
N ARG A 24 1.91 -4.11 -1.37
CA ARG A 24 1.85 -5.19 -0.38
C ARG A 24 3.25 -5.68 0.03
N ARG A 25 4.18 -5.78 -0.91
CA ARG A 25 5.56 -6.18 -0.63
C ARG A 25 6.28 -5.14 0.22
N ILE A 26 6.06 -3.85 -0.06
CA ILE A 26 6.58 -2.74 0.73
C ILE A 26 6.05 -2.82 2.16
N ILE A 27 4.74 -3.05 2.35
CA ILE A 27 4.14 -3.17 3.68
C ILE A 27 4.78 -4.32 4.48
N LYS A 28 5.03 -5.46 3.82
CA LYS A 28 5.55 -6.67 4.49
C LYS A 28 7.06 -6.65 4.77
N HIS A 29 7.83 -5.94 3.95
CA HIS A 29 9.29 -6.10 3.93
C HIS A 29 10.08 -4.80 3.97
N ALA A 30 9.43 -3.63 3.90
CA ALA A 30 10.16 -2.39 4.09
C ALA A 30 10.53 -2.25 5.56
N ASP A 31 11.80 -1.96 5.85
CA ASP A 31 12.28 -1.73 7.21
C ASP A 31 11.80 -0.38 7.78
N ASP A 32 11.53 0.59 6.90
CA ASP A 32 11.08 1.93 7.25
C ASP A 32 9.56 2.00 7.53
N GLN A 33 9.21 2.41 8.75
CA GLN A 33 7.83 2.56 9.21
C GLN A 33 7.04 3.62 8.43
N PHE A 34 7.68 4.72 8.05
CA PHE A 34 7.05 5.79 7.27
C PHE A 34 6.70 5.31 5.87
N VAL A 35 7.60 4.55 5.23
CA VAL A 35 7.36 3.97 3.90
C VAL A 35 6.21 2.96 3.94
N ARG A 36 6.14 2.12 4.98
CA ARG A 36 5.01 1.21 5.20
C ARG A 36 3.69 1.97 5.39
N ALA A 37 3.69 3.01 6.23
CA ALA A 37 2.51 3.82 6.49
C ALA A 37 1.99 4.55 5.23
N LEU A 38 2.90 5.05 4.39
CA LEU A 38 2.55 5.68 3.13
C LEU A 38 1.92 4.69 2.15
N ALA A 39 2.51 3.49 2.02
CA ALA A 39 1.96 2.42 1.17
C ALA A 39 0.56 1.98 1.62
N ILE A 40 0.33 1.90 2.94
CA ILE A 40 -0.98 1.65 3.52
C ILE A 40 -1.95 2.78 3.16
N ASN A 41 -1.57 4.04 3.37
CA ASN A 41 -2.45 5.19 3.10
C ASN A 41 -2.90 5.22 1.63
N VAL A 42 -1.98 4.96 0.71
CA VAL A 42 -2.25 4.90 -0.72
C VAL A 42 -3.21 3.74 -1.07
N LEU A 43 -3.03 2.55 -0.48
CA LEU A 43 -3.95 1.43 -0.66
C LEU A 43 -5.34 1.67 -0.05
N VAL A 44 -5.43 2.39 1.07
CA VAL A 44 -6.71 2.72 1.71
C VAL A 44 -7.46 3.77 0.89
N LYS A 45 -6.75 4.75 0.35
CA LYS A 45 -7.34 5.91 -0.33
C LYS A 45 -7.73 5.63 -1.78
N TYR A 46 -6.98 4.78 -2.47
CA TYR A 46 -7.12 4.53 -3.92
C TYR A 46 -7.20 3.04 -4.27
N GLY A 47 -7.12 2.14 -3.29
CA GLY A 47 -7.28 0.71 -3.49
C GLY A 47 -8.72 0.25 -3.28
N ASP A 48 -9.06 -0.94 -3.78
CA ASP A 48 -10.38 -1.52 -3.59
C ASP A 48 -10.62 -1.90 -2.11
N THR A 49 -11.86 -1.75 -1.62
CA THR A 49 -12.36 -2.08 -0.27
C THR A 49 -11.69 -3.27 0.45
N PRO A 50 -11.43 -4.44 -0.20
CA PRO A 50 -10.72 -5.56 0.43
C PRO A 50 -9.28 -5.28 0.90
N ALA A 51 -8.62 -4.21 0.44
CA ALA A 51 -7.27 -3.85 0.89
C ALA A 51 -7.27 -3.26 2.31
N VAL A 52 -8.31 -2.51 2.67
CA VAL A 52 -8.45 -1.85 3.98
C VAL A 52 -8.65 -2.87 5.10
N GLU A 53 -9.54 -3.85 4.88
CA GLU A 53 -9.81 -4.90 5.87
C GLU A 53 -8.61 -5.81 6.10
N GLN A 54 -7.79 -6.03 5.07
CA GLN A 54 -6.57 -6.80 5.22
C GLN A 54 -5.52 -6.05 6.05
N VAL A 55 -5.42 -4.73 5.90
CA VAL A 55 -4.53 -3.89 6.74
C VAL A 55 -5.01 -3.89 8.20
N LYS A 56 -6.31 -3.76 8.45
CA LYS A 56 -6.85 -3.84 9.82
C LYS A 56 -6.53 -5.17 10.47
N LYS A 57 -6.73 -6.27 9.74
CA LYS A 57 -6.47 -7.61 10.25
C LYS A 57 -5.00 -7.87 10.56
N GLU A 58 -4.09 -7.31 9.76
CA GLU A 58 -2.65 -7.36 10.06
C GLU A 58 -2.27 -6.47 11.26
N LEU A 59 -2.97 -5.34 11.47
CA LEU A 59 -2.76 -4.48 12.63
C LEU A 59 -3.23 -5.16 13.93
N ASP A 60 -4.42 -5.76 13.93
CA ASP A 60 -4.95 -6.51 15.07
C ASP A 60 -4.01 -7.67 15.46
N TYR A 61 -3.50 -8.40 14.46
CA TYR A 61 -2.52 -9.47 14.69
C TYR A 61 -1.21 -8.95 15.27
N ALA A 62 -0.73 -7.78 14.83
CA ALA A 62 0.48 -7.19 15.37
C ALA A 62 0.31 -6.75 16.84
N GLU A 63 -0.83 -6.18 17.22
CA GLU A 63 -1.15 -5.89 18.63
C GLU A 63 -1.24 -7.17 19.48
N GLU A 64 -1.84 -8.24 18.95
CA GLU A 64 -2.00 -9.50 19.68
C GLU A 64 -0.69 -10.27 19.89
N VAL A 65 0.28 -10.11 18.98
CA VAL A 65 1.59 -10.81 19.05
C VAL A 65 2.65 -9.99 19.79
N LEU A 66 2.58 -8.65 19.76
CA LEU A 66 3.59 -7.76 20.34
C LEU A 66 3.15 -7.07 21.64
N GLY A 67 1.85 -7.10 21.97
CA GLY A 67 1.30 -6.65 23.26
C GLY A 67 1.32 -7.74 24.32
#